data_AF-A0A957KSD5-F1
#
_entry.id   AF-A0A957KSD5-F1
#
_cell.length_a   1.000
_cell.length_b   1.000
_cell.length_c   1.000
_cell.angle_alpha   90.00
_cell.angle_beta   90.00
_cell.angle_gamma   90.00
#
_symmetry.space_group_name_H-M   'P 1'
#
loop_
_entity.id
_entity.type
_entity.pdbx_description
1 polymer ?
#
loop_
_entity_poly.entity_id
_entity_poly.type
_entity_poly.pdbx_seq_one_letter_code
_entity_poly.pdbx_strand_id
1 'polypeptide(L)' 'MTATSRELVYQTLNFTGPARAPRDLWTLPIAEKAYPAEVASILAMYPPDITGIDGYERERAPTRGD' A
#
# COMPACT_ATOMS: atom_id res chain seq x y z
N MET A 1 12.82 -20.17 -5.58
CA MET A 1 11.50 -19.59 -5.88
C MET A 1 11.51 -18.16 -5.39
N THR A 2 10.98 -17.21 -6.16
CA THR A 2 10.88 -15.81 -5.73
C THR A 2 9.83 -15.70 -4.64
N ALA A 3 10.14 -15.04 -3.52
CA ALA A 3 9.18 -14.80 -2.44
C ALA A 3 7.97 -14.01 -2.94
N THR A 4 6.78 -14.38 -2.49
CA THR A 4 5.55 -13.60 -2.68
C THR A 4 5.61 -12.29 -1.89
N SER A 5 4.74 -11.33 -2.23
CA SER A 5 4.62 -10.06 -1.49
C SER A 5 4.42 -10.26 0.01
N ARG A 6 3.55 -11.21 0.39
CA ARG A 6 3.29 -11.55 1.80
C ARG A 6 4.52 -12.13 2.48
N GLU A 7 5.24 -13.02 1.81
CA GLU A 7 6.48 -13.59 2.36
C GLU A 7 7.57 -12.55 2.50
N LEU A 8 7.71 -11.59 1.57
CA LEU A 8 8.64 -10.47 1.70
C LEU A 8 8.34 -9.64 2.94
N VAL A 9 7.06 -9.33 3.20
CA VAL A 9 6.65 -8.60 4.41
C VAL A 9 7.05 -9.36 5.67
N TYR A 10 6.74 -10.66 5.76
CA TYR A 10 7.15 -11.45 6.93
C TYR A 10 8.66 -11.55 7.08
N GLN A 11 9.40 -11.71 5.98
CA GLN A 11 10.85 -11.77 6.01
C GLN A 11 11.46 -10.46 6.53
N THR A 12 10.93 -9.30 6.11
CA THR A 12 11.31 -7.98 6.62
C THR A 12 11.03 -7.86 8.10
N LEU A 13 9.82 -8.20 8.55
CA LEU A 13 9.44 -8.10 9.95
C LEU A 13 10.29 -9.00 10.87
N ASN A 14 10.76 -10.13 10.36
CA ASN A 14 11.64 -11.05 11.09
C ASN A 14 13.15 -10.81 10.84
N PHE A 15 13.52 -9.72 10.15
CA PHE A 15 14.93 -9.38 9.86
C PHE A 15 15.72 -10.50 9.15
N THR A 16 15.05 -11.29 8.32
CA THR A 16 15.64 -12.48 7.66
C THR A 16 16.41 -12.17 6.38
N GLY A 17 16.61 -10.89 6.04
CA GLY A 17 17.31 -10.47 4.82
C GLY A 17 16.54 -10.78 3.54
N PRO A 18 15.34 -10.21 3.33
CA PRO A 18 14.57 -10.45 2.11
C PRO A 18 15.33 -9.94 0.87
N ALA A 19 15.01 -10.51 -0.29
CA ALA A 19 15.63 -10.12 -1.57
C ALA A 19 15.42 -8.63 -1.93
N ARG A 20 14.36 -8.00 -1.38
CA ARG A 20 14.11 -6.56 -1.43
C ARG A 20 13.21 -6.14 -0.26
N ALA A 21 13.17 -4.85 0.04
CA ALA A 21 12.15 -4.29 0.92
C ALA A 21 10.74 -4.42 0.28
N PRO A 22 9.69 -4.68 1.10
CA PRO A 22 8.30 -4.50 0.72
C PRO A 22 8.04 -3.06 0.28
N ARG A 23 7.20 -2.88 -0.72
CA ARG A 23 6.86 -1.59 -1.32
C ARG A 23 5.45 -1.20 -0.95
N ASP A 24 5.27 0.08 -0.71
CA ASP A 24 3.98 0.74 -0.64
C ASP A 24 4.18 2.17 -1.14
N LEU A 25 3.31 2.62 -2.05
CA LEU A 25 3.42 3.95 -2.63
C LEU A 25 2.46 4.87 -1.90
N TRP A 26 3.01 5.78 -1.11
CA TRP A 26 2.21 6.86 -0.54
C TRP A 26 2.03 7.98 -1.58
N THR A 27 0.78 8.25 -1.92
CA THR A 27 0.38 9.31 -2.85
C THR A 27 -0.20 10.51 -2.08
N LEU A 28 0.02 11.71 -2.63
CA LEU A 28 -0.72 12.90 -2.22
C LEU A 28 -1.98 13.04 -3.12
N PRO A 29 -3.11 13.53 -2.60
CA PRO A 29 -4.34 13.69 -3.39
C PRO A 29 -4.17 14.54 -4.66
N ILE A 30 -3.23 15.49 -4.66
CA ILE A 30 -2.92 16.31 -5.84
C ILE A 30 -2.28 15.48 -6.96
N ALA A 31 -1.46 14.48 -6.64
CA ALA A 31 -0.83 13.62 -7.63
C ALA A 31 -1.86 12.74 -8.33
N GLU A 32 -2.80 12.18 -7.58
CA GLU A 32 -3.89 11.35 -8.12
C GLU A 32 -4.84 12.17 -8.99
N LYS A 33 -5.11 13.43 -8.62
CA LYS A 33 -5.95 14.34 -9.42
C LYS A 33 -5.28 14.85 -10.68
N ALA A 34 -4.01 15.27 -10.59
CA ALA A 34 -3.32 15.92 -11.69
C ALA A 34 -2.64 14.94 -12.65
N TYR A 35 -2.22 13.76 -12.17
CA TYR A 35 -1.40 12.79 -12.91
C TYR A 35 -1.91 11.34 -12.72
N PRO A 36 -3.19 11.05 -13.01
CA PRO A 36 -3.77 9.74 -12.74
C PRO A 36 -3.14 8.62 -13.56
N ALA A 37 -2.73 8.90 -14.80
CA ALA A 37 -2.15 7.90 -15.70
C ALA A 37 -0.73 7.49 -15.25
N GLU A 38 0.06 8.45 -14.80
CA GLU A 38 1.41 8.26 -14.29
C GLU A 38 1.38 7.46 -12.99
N VAL A 39 0.48 7.81 -12.06
CA VAL A 39 0.27 7.05 -10.82
C VAL A 39 -0.12 5.60 -11.15
N ALA A 40 -1.07 5.40 -12.07
CA ALA A 40 -1.47 4.06 -12.51
C ALA A 40 -0.31 3.27 -13.14
N SER A 41 0.52 3.92 -13.95
CA SER A 41 1.71 3.30 -14.56
C SER A 41 2.73 2.87 -13.50
N ILE A 42 2.95 3.67 -12.46
CA ILE A 42 3.85 3.33 -11.36
C ILE A 42 3.31 2.12 -10.60
N LEU A 43 2.02 2.11 -10.26
CA LEU A 43 1.39 1.00 -9.53
C LEU A 43 1.38 -0.31 -10.34
N ALA A 44 1.23 -0.24 -11.67
CA ALA A 44 1.31 -1.41 -12.54
C ALA A 44 2.73 -2.00 -12.60
N MET A 45 3.74 -1.14 -12.62
CA MET A 45 5.15 -1.56 -12.67
C MET A 45 5.66 -2.01 -11.28
N TYR A 46 5.13 -1.41 -10.22
CA TYR A 46 5.52 -1.63 -8.82
C TYR A 46 4.28 -1.84 -7.94
N PRO A 47 3.65 -3.03 -8.01
CA PRO A 47 2.49 -3.32 -7.19
C PRO A 47 2.85 -3.27 -5.69
N PRO A 48 1.96 -2.75 -4.83
CA PRO A 48 2.20 -2.67 -3.39
C PRO A 48 2.21 -4.07 -2.78
N ASP A 49 3.10 -4.30 -1.82
CA ASP A 49 3.20 -5.55 -1.07
C ASP A 49 2.33 -5.57 0.19
N ILE A 50 1.86 -4.38 0.58
CA ILE A 50 1.01 -4.13 1.75
C ILE A 50 -0.34 -3.64 1.24
N THR A 51 -1.40 -4.08 1.88
CA THR A 51 -2.75 -3.59 1.63
C THR A 51 -3.41 -3.20 2.94
N GLY A 52 -4.37 -2.30 2.90
CA GLY A 52 -5.18 -1.93 4.04
C GLY A 52 -6.20 -3.01 4.39
N ILE A 53 -6.71 -2.97 5.61
CA ILE A 53 -7.99 -3.59 5.92
C ILE A 53 -9.09 -2.60 5.54
N ASP A 54 -10.27 -3.10 5.19
CA ASP A 54 -11.44 -2.24 5.10
C ASP A 54 -11.72 -1.59 6.46
N GLY A 55 -12.19 -0.34 6.44
CA GLY A 55 -12.62 0.34 7.65
C GLY A 55 -13.75 -0.44 8.32
N TYR A 56 -13.53 -0.87 9.57
CA TYR A 56 -14.55 -1.52 10.37
C TYR A 56 -14.89 -0.64 11.58
N GLU A 57 -16.12 -0.16 11.63
CA GLU A 57 -16.68 0.52 12.78
C GLU A 57 -17.80 -0.37 13.37
N ARG A 58 -17.69 -0.73 14.65
CA ARG A 58 -18.78 -1.47 15.34
C ARG A 58 -20.05 -0.61 15.40
N GLU A 59 -19.89 0.69 15.63
CA GLU A 59 -20.92 1.72 15.57
C GLU A 59 -20.33 2.92 14.82
N ARG A 60 -21.09 3.51 13.88
CA ARG A 60 -20.59 4.62 13.07
C ARG A 60 -20.27 5.83 13.93
N ALA A 61 -19.06 6.38 13.78
CA ALA A 61 -18.71 7.62 14.45
C ALA A 61 -19.54 8.80 13.87
N PRO A 62 -20.12 9.67 14.71
CA PRO A 62 -20.79 10.87 14.21
C PRO A 62 -19.76 11.80 13.55
N THR A 63 -19.92 12.05 12.26
CA THR A 63 -19.06 12.98 11.49
C THR A 63 -19.74 14.35 11.36
N ARG A 64 -19.00 15.43 11.59
CA ARG A 64 -19.44 16.80 11.32
C ARG A 64 -18.47 17.42 10.32
N GLY A 65 -18.97 17.83 9.16
CA GLY A 65 -18.21 18.62 8.18
C GLY A 65 -18.48 20.11 8.37
N ASP A 66 -17.53 20.93 7.95
CA ASP A 66 -17.67 22.39 7.79
C ASP A 66 -18.26 22.74 6.41
#